data_AF-A0A2Z3H9F3-F1
#
_entry.id   AF-A0A2Z3H9F3-F1
#
_cell.length_a   1.000
_cell.length_b   1.000
_cell.length_c   1.000
_cell.angle_alpha   90.00
_cell.angle_beta   90.00
_cell.angle_gamma   90.00
#
_symmetry.space_group_name_H-M   'P 1'
#
loop_
_entity.id
_entity.type
_entity.pdbx_description
1 polymer ?
#
loop_
_entity_poly.entity_id
_entity_poly.type
_entity_poly.pdbx_seq_one_letter_code
_entity_poly.pdbx_strand_id
1 'polypeptide(L)'
;MRDPMSWSIPAFRAFGVQVRVHILFFLVALSLFGRQMFLLQYDGVSWVDKFLLTVVVLFVTVLLHEYGHCFGARYVGGDAREILIWPLGGLAYTEVPHRWKALFITVAAGPAVNVVLCVACAAALAAAGFSPSLTFDDPYNVQLSNRDGRTYTSPSRVKLYKPGTAAEEPTKKEFDTKLAEYKARHGTDGLPKPTDTAKYADAAAEMGFERAVTPTWAVWAYRVFFVSWGLLLFNLLPAYPLDGGKLLQAVVWARTDHRRGVVVASYTGMVFAVLLMVVAFTANESLLVGLALFMLFEAYRALQQLDAEEGPFGYDFSAGYTSLERDDEPPPEPKRPGLITRWREARRARKTAAATEAKQRDDARMDQILEKIARSGQGSLTDEERQFLRRVSDRKRNTS
;
A
#
# COMPACT_ATOMS: atom_id res chain seq x y z
N MET A 1 -22.55 -27.27 6.55
CA MET A 1 -22.28 -26.33 7.66
C MET A 1 -22.26 -24.93 7.07
N ARG A 2 -22.97 -23.95 7.66
CA ARG A 2 -22.95 -22.57 7.15
C ARG A 2 -21.53 -22.03 7.35
N ASP A 3 -20.89 -21.56 6.28
CA ASP A 3 -19.53 -21.04 6.27
C ASP A 3 -19.41 -19.93 7.33
N PRO A 4 -18.48 -19.99 8.31
CA PRO A 4 -18.34 -18.94 9.32
C PRO A 4 -18.11 -17.56 8.70
N MET A 5 -17.55 -17.47 7.48
CA MET A 5 -17.40 -16.20 6.74
C MET A 5 -18.74 -15.56 6.31
N SER A 6 -19.83 -16.33 6.32
CA SER A 6 -21.17 -15.84 6.00
C SER A 6 -21.80 -14.97 7.11
N TRP A 7 -21.19 -14.94 8.30
CA TRP A 7 -21.67 -14.17 9.45
C TRP A 7 -21.28 -12.69 9.35
N SER A 8 -21.73 -12.04 8.27
CA SER A 8 -21.46 -10.64 7.98
C SER A 8 -22.72 -9.88 7.61
N ILE A 9 -22.79 -8.64 8.08
CA ILE A 9 -23.91 -7.73 7.86
C ILE A 9 -23.48 -6.71 6.78
N PRO A 10 -24.30 -6.47 5.74
CA PRO A 10 -24.01 -5.40 4.78
C PRO A 10 -24.08 -4.05 5.49
N ALA A 11 -23.01 -3.26 5.38
CA ALA A 11 -22.93 -1.94 5.98
C ALA A 11 -23.41 -0.86 5.00
N PHE A 12 -22.72 -0.72 3.87
CA PHE A 12 -23.07 0.22 2.81
C PHE A 12 -22.38 -0.16 1.50
N ARG A 13 -22.77 0.50 0.40
CA ARG A 13 -22.12 0.37 -0.90
C ARG A 13 -21.56 1.72 -1.33
N ALA A 14 -20.27 1.78 -1.63
CA ALA A 14 -19.63 3.00 -2.13
C ALA A 14 -18.63 2.65 -3.24
N PHE A 15 -18.53 3.54 -4.25
CA PHE A 15 -17.67 3.34 -5.43
C PHE A 15 -17.86 1.96 -6.10
N GLY A 16 -19.08 1.42 -6.10
CA GLY A 16 -19.38 0.09 -6.65
C GLY A 16 -18.91 -1.10 -5.81
N VAL A 17 -18.24 -0.87 -4.67
CA VAL A 17 -17.78 -1.89 -3.72
C VAL A 17 -18.81 -2.05 -2.59
N GLN A 18 -19.22 -3.28 -2.31
CA GLN A 18 -20.08 -3.61 -1.17
C GLN A 18 -19.23 -3.80 0.08
N VAL A 19 -19.43 -2.96 1.09
CA VAL A 19 -18.77 -3.10 2.40
C VAL A 19 -19.66 -3.93 3.32
N ARG A 20 -19.08 -4.98 3.90
CA ARG A 20 -19.71 -5.85 4.89
C ARG A 20 -18.86 -5.88 6.14
N VAL A 21 -19.50 -6.03 7.29
CA VAL A 21 -18.81 -6.12 8.59
C VAL A 21 -19.12 -7.47 9.21
N HIS A 22 -18.08 -8.20 9.56
CA HIS A 22 -18.22 -9.50 10.23
C HIS A 22 -18.66 -9.32 11.68
N ILE A 23 -19.51 -10.20 12.20
CA ILE A 23 -20.03 -10.09 13.59
C ILE A 23 -18.90 -10.08 14.62
N LEU A 24 -17.85 -10.87 14.38
CA LEU A 24 -16.67 -10.90 15.25
C LEU A 24 -16.02 -9.52 15.41
N PHE A 25 -16.10 -8.64 14.39
CA PHE A 25 -15.53 -7.30 14.48
C PHE A 25 -16.13 -6.54 15.67
N PHE A 26 -17.45 -6.60 15.84
CA PHE A 26 -18.13 -5.96 16.98
C PHE A 26 -17.73 -6.59 18.31
N LEU A 27 -17.55 -7.91 18.36
CA LEU A 27 -17.12 -8.60 19.58
C LEU A 27 -15.70 -8.22 19.99
N VAL A 28 -14.77 -8.16 19.03
CA VAL A 28 -13.38 -7.74 19.29
C VAL A 28 -13.29 -6.25 19.59
N ALA A 29 -14.04 -5.40 18.87
CA ALA A 29 -14.10 -3.98 19.18
C ALA A 29 -14.65 -3.73 20.59
N LEU A 30 -15.71 -4.45 20.99
CA LEU A 30 -16.30 -4.36 22.32
C LEU A 30 -15.35 -4.90 23.39
N SER A 31 -14.61 -5.99 23.13
CA SER A 31 -13.65 -6.54 24.08
C SER A 31 -12.43 -5.63 24.26
N LEU A 32 -11.91 -5.04 23.18
CA LEU A 32 -10.83 -4.05 23.25
C LEU A 32 -11.27 -2.80 24.00
N PHE A 33 -12.48 -2.29 23.70
CA PHE A 33 -13.06 -1.16 24.42
C PHE A 33 -13.30 -1.49 25.91
N GLY A 34 -13.84 -2.67 26.21
CA GLY A 34 -14.07 -3.13 27.59
C GLY A 34 -12.77 -3.31 28.37
N ARG A 35 -11.75 -3.92 27.76
CA ARG A 35 -10.40 -4.02 28.33
C ARG A 35 -9.84 -2.64 28.64
N GLN A 36 -10.06 -1.68 27.75
CA GLN A 36 -9.61 -0.32 27.95
C GLN A 36 -10.32 0.38 29.11
N MET A 37 -11.63 0.20 29.25
CA MET A 37 -12.40 0.72 30.39
C MET A 37 -11.92 0.12 31.71
N PHE A 38 -11.55 -1.16 31.71
CA PHE A 38 -11.08 -1.87 32.90
C PHE A 38 -9.63 -1.52 33.29
N LEU A 39 -8.69 -1.55 32.34
CA LEU A 39 -7.27 -1.33 32.61
C LEU A 39 -6.88 0.14 32.73
N LEU A 40 -7.57 1.05 32.01
CA LEU A 40 -7.28 2.49 31.99
C LEU A 40 -8.33 3.28 32.76
N GLN A 41 -8.74 2.76 33.93
CA GLN A 41 -9.83 3.31 34.75
C GLN A 41 -9.53 4.74 35.27
N TYR A 42 -8.28 5.24 35.13
CA TYR A 42 -7.79 6.47 35.77
C TYR A 42 -6.74 7.25 34.94
N ASP A 43 -6.90 7.39 33.62
CA ASP A 43 -5.98 8.17 32.77
C ASP A 43 -6.48 9.59 32.40
N GLY A 44 -7.68 9.96 32.85
CA GLY A 44 -8.32 11.26 32.57
C GLY A 44 -8.83 11.43 31.14
N VAL A 45 -8.69 10.43 30.26
CA VAL A 45 -9.17 10.46 28.87
C VAL A 45 -10.66 10.11 28.85
N SER A 46 -11.47 10.89 28.12
CA SER A 46 -12.91 10.65 28.05
C SER A 46 -13.22 9.29 27.40
N TRP A 47 -14.25 8.59 27.88
CA TRP A 47 -14.67 7.32 27.28
C TRP A 47 -15.10 7.48 25.81
N VAL A 48 -15.60 8.67 25.45
CA VAL A 48 -15.94 9.04 24.08
C VAL A 48 -14.68 9.09 23.20
N ASP A 49 -13.59 9.72 23.67
CA ASP A 49 -12.32 9.76 22.95
C ASP A 49 -11.75 8.35 22.74
N LYS A 50 -11.83 7.51 23.78
CA LYS A 50 -11.40 6.11 23.74
C LYS A 50 -12.20 5.33 22.68
N PHE A 51 -13.52 5.48 22.67
CA PHE A 51 -14.39 4.86 21.66
C PHE A 51 -14.07 5.35 20.24
N LEU A 52 -13.99 6.67 20.05
CA LEU A 52 -13.73 7.27 18.74
C LEU A 52 -12.37 6.86 18.17
N LEU A 53 -11.32 6.78 19.00
CA LEU A 53 -10.02 6.29 18.53
C LEU A 53 -10.10 4.80 18.15
N THR A 54 -10.56 3.95 19.08
CA THR A 54 -10.50 2.49 18.95
C THR A 54 -11.42 1.96 17.88
N VAL A 55 -12.61 2.57 17.74
CA VAL A 55 -13.64 2.08 16.82
C VAL A 55 -13.63 2.89 15.54
N VAL A 56 -13.78 4.21 15.62
CA VAL A 56 -14.01 5.03 14.42
C VAL A 56 -12.72 5.24 13.63
N VAL A 57 -11.65 5.73 14.26
CA VAL A 57 -10.38 6.00 13.56
C VAL A 57 -9.78 4.71 13.01
N LEU A 58 -9.74 3.64 13.80
CA LEU A 58 -9.25 2.34 13.33
C LEU A 58 -10.08 1.82 12.15
N PHE A 59 -11.42 1.80 12.27
CA PHE A 59 -12.30 1.32 11.21
C PHE A 59 -12.13 2.12 9.92
N VAL A 60 -12.14 3.45 9.99
CA VAL A 60 -12.01 4.32 8.82
C VAL A 60 -10.64 4.14 8.18
N THR A 61 -9.57 4.04 8.96
CA THR A 61 -8.20 3.88 8.43
C THR A 61 -8.04 2.53 7.73
N VAL A 62 -8.52 1.44 8.35
CA VAL A 62 -8.53 0.10 7.73
C VAL A 62 -9.38 0.11 6.46
N LEU A 63 -10.57 0.70 6.50
CA LEU A 63 -11.44 0.78 5.33
C LEU A 63 -10.78 1.55 4.17
N LEU A 64 -10.15 2.69 4.44
CA LEU A 64 -9.42 3.46 3.42
C LEU A 64 -8.27 2.66 2.82
N HIS A 65 -7.54 1.90 3.65
CA HIS A 65 -6.50 0.98 3.20
C HIS A 65 -7.06 -0.10 2.25
N GLU A 66 -8.18 -0.75 2.60
CA GLU A 66 -8.84 -1.73 1.72
C GLU A 66 -9.34 -1.13 0.40
N TYR A 67 -9.84 0.10 0.43
CA TYR A 67 -10.18 0.83 -0.80
C TYR A 67 -8.95 1.07 -1.67
N GLY A 68 -7.77 1.27 -1.07
CA GLY A 68 -6.49 1.29 -1.76
C GLY A 68 -6.32 0.06 -2.64
N HIS A 69 -6.47 -1.15 -2.08
CA HIS A 69 -6.43 -2.40 -2.85
C HIS A 69 -7.48 -2.46 -3.95
N CYS A 70 -8.73 -2.09 -3.64
CA CYS A 70 -9.81 -2.11 -4.63
C CYS A 70 -9.52 -1.20 -5.83
N PHE A 71 -9.02 0.01 -5.59
CA PHE A 71 -8.64 0.94 -6.66
C PHE A 71 -7.38 0.48 -7.39
N GLY A 72 -6.41 -0.10 -6.69
CA GLY A 72 -5.24 -0.72 -7.32
C GLY A 72 -5.63 -1.86 -8.27
N ALA A 73 -6.56 -2.73 -7.86
CA ALA A 73 -7.10 -3.81 -8.68
C ALA A 73 -7.77 -3.29 -9.96
N ARG A 74 -8.64 -2.29 -9.83
CA ARG A 74 -9.31 -1.66 -10.98
C ARG A 74 -8.32 -0.96 -11.91
N TYR A 75 -7.30 -0.30 -11.37
CA TYR A 75 -6.28 0.36 -12.16
C TYR A 75 -5.51 -0.60 -13.07
N VAL A 76 -5.31 -1.85 -12.63
CA VAL A 76 -4.64 -2.89 -13.43
C VAL A 76 -5.60 -3.68 -14.31
N GLY A 77 -6.84 -3.22 -14.50
CA GLY A 77 -7.86 -3.89 -15.30
C GLY A 77 -8.50 -5.10 -14.62
N GLY A 78 -8.38 -5.21 -13.30
CA GLY A 78 -9.08 -6.18 -12.47
C GLY A 78 -10.43 -5.69 -11.96
N ASP A 79 -11.07 -6.49 -11.12
CA ASP A 79 -12.34 -6.17 -10.48
C ASP A 79 -12.21 -6.22 -8.94
N ALA A 80 -13.04 -5.42 -8.28
CA ALA A 80 -13.13 -5.36 -6.82
C ALA A 80 -14.57 -5.00 -6.45
N ARG A 81 -15.28 -5.98 -5.89
CA ARG A 81 -16.74 -5.90 -5.66
C ARG A 81 -17.11 -5.91 -4.18
N GLU A 82 -16.27 -6.45 -3.31
CA GLU A 82 -16.62 -6.68 -1.92
C GLU A 82 -15.43 -6.44 -0.98
N ILE A 83 -15.68 -5.72 0.11
CA ILE A 83 -14.77 -5.58 1.25
C ILE A 83 -15.48 -6.18 2.46
N LEU A 84 -14.83 -7.14 3.11
CA LEU A 84 -15.26 -7.68 4.39
C LEU A 84 -14.37 -7.15 5.51
N ILE A 85 -14.92 -6.34 6.41
CA ILE A 85 -14.22 -5.88 7.60
C ILE A 85 -14.24 -7.00 8.64
N TRP A 86 -13.05 -7.46 9.00
CA TRP A 86 -12.76 -8.55 9.91
C TRP A 86 -12.13 -8.01 11.21
N PRO A 87 -12.25 -8.68 12.36
CA PRO A 87 -11.62 -8.24 13.62
C PRO A 87 -10.15 -7.82 13.57
N LEU A 88 -9.38 -8.46 12.69
CA LEU A 88 -7.93 -8.29 12.58
C LEU A 88 -7.53 -7.43 11.37
N GLY A 89 -8.48 -6.84 10.62
CA GLY A 89 -8.20 -6.04 9.42
C GLY A 89 -9.37 -6.00 8.44
N GLY A 90 -9.11 -5.69 7.17
CA GLY A 90 -10.08 -5.86 6.10
C GLY A 90 -9.65 -6.96 5.14
N LEU A 91 -10.63 -7.55 4.46
CA LEU A 91 -10.41 -8.48 3.37
C LEU A 91 -11.08 -7.89 2.12
N ALA A 92 -10.29 -7.24 1.28
CA ALA A 92 -10.71 -6.86 -0.06
C ALA A 92 -10.67 -8.07 -1.00
N TYR A 93 -11.83 -8.45 -1.54
CA TYR A 93 -11.93 -9.47 -2.58
C TYR A 93 -11.63 -8.83 -3.93
N THR A 94 -10.36 -8.92 -4.33
CA THR A 94 -9.86 -8.38 -5.60
C THR A 94 -9.51 -9.48 -6.59
N GLU A 95 -10.05 -9.39 -7.80
CA GLU A 95 -9.68 -10.23 -8.92
C GLU A 95 -8.75 -9.42 -9.83
N VAL A 96 -7.54 -9.92 -10.08
CA VAL A 96 -6.53 -9.20 -10.87
C VAL A 96 -5.99 -10.08 -11.99
N PRO A 97 -5.57 -9.50 -13.14
CA PRO A 97 -4.94 -10.29 -14.19
C PRO A 97 -3.73 -11.05 -13.68
N HIS A 98 -3.50 -12.27 -14.19
CA HIS A 98 -2.44 -13.17 -13.73
C HIS A 98 -1.04 -12.71 -14.18
N ARG A 99 -0.56 -11.62 -13.59
CA ARG A 99 0.74 -11.01 -13.85
C ARG A 99 1.30 -10.42 -12.56
N TRP A 100 2.59 -10.65 -12.30
CA TRP A 100 3.24 -10.16 -11.09
C TRP A 100 3.08 -8.64 -10.88
N LYS A 101 3.08 -7.84 -11.96
CA LYS A 101 2.88 -6.38 -11.90
C LYS A 101 1.49 -6.01 -11.39
N ALA A 102 0.45 -6.76 -11.78
CA ALA A 102 -0.91 -6.49 -11.35
C ALA A 102 -1.05 -6.78 -9.86
N LEU A 103 -0.57 -7.95 -9.42
CA LEU A 103 -0.52 -8.30 -8.00
C LEU A 103 0.25 -7.23 -7.20
N PHE A 104 1.44 -6.83 -7.67
CA PHE A 104 2.26 -5.83 -6.99
C PHE A 104 1.54 -4.49 -6.83
N ILE A 105 0.96 -3.94 -7.92
CA ILE A 105 0.30 -2.64 -7.89
C ILE A 105 -0.95 -2.68 -6.99
N THR A 106 -1.76 -3.73 -7.09
CA THR A 106 -2.96 -3.90 -6.26
C THR A 106 -2.62 -3.99 -4.79
N VAL A 107 -1.64 -4.80 -4.43
CA VAL A 107 -1.22 -4.96 -3.03
C VAL A 107 -0.54 -3.69 -2.52
N ALA A 108 0.34 -3.06 -3.31
CA ALA A 108 1.02 -1.83 -2.91
C ALA A 108 0.06 -0.63 -2.70
N ALA A 109 -1.10 -0.64 -3.35
CA ALA A 109 -2.06 0.45 -3.26
C ALA A 109 -2.67 0.61 -1.85
N GLY A 110 -2.82 -0.47 -1.07
CA GLY A 110 -3.26 -0.38 0.33
C GLY A 110 -2.26 0.37 1.23
N PRO A 111 -1.00 -0.08 1.35
CA PRO A 111 0.04 0.63 2.08
C PRO A 111 0.27 2.05 1.56
N ALA A 112 0.13 2.30 0.26
CA ALA A 112 0.24 3.64 -0.31
C ALA A 112 -0.80 4.61 0.26
N VAL A 113 -2.03 4.16 0.54
CA VAL A 113 -3.04 5.00 1.22
C VAL A 113 -2.56 5.40 2.61
N ASN A 114 -1.98 4.47 3.39
CA ASN A 114 -1.44 4.79 4.71
C ASN A 114 -0.25 5.75 4.63
N VAL A 115 0.62 5.63 3.63
CA VAL A 115 1.69 6.61 3.38
C VAL A 115 1.12 8.00 3.13
N VAL A 116 0.09 8.11 2.28
CA VAL A 116 -0.57 9.39 2.00
C VAL A 116 -1.19 9.98 3.26
N LEU A 117 -1.88 9.17 4.08
CA LEU A 117 -2.44 9.62 5.35
C LEU A 117 -1.36 10.10 6.32
N CYS A 118 -0.27 9.35 6.48
CA CYS A 118 0.85 9.74 7.33
C CYS A 118 1.46 11.06 6.87
N VAL A 119 1.75 11.22 5.58
CA VAL A 119 2.35 12.45 5.03
C VAL A 119 1.40 13.64 5.19
N ALA A 120 0.11 13.47 4.88
CA ALA A 120 -0.88 14.54 5.01
C ALA A 120 -1.03 15.01 6.47
N CYS A 121 -1.16 14.07 7.41
CA CYS A 121 -1.27 14.41 8.83
C CYS A 121 0.03 15.02 9.37
N ALA A 122 1.20 14.48 9.02
CA ALA A 122 2.48 15.04 9.43
C ALA A 122 2.69 16.46 8.87
N ALA A 123 2.32 16.71 7.61
CA ALA A 123 2.40 18.04 7.01
C ALA A 123 1.45 19.05 7.71
N ALA A 124 0.22 18.63 8.01
CA ALA A 124 -0.74 19.47 8.75
C ALA A 124 -0.25 19.81 10.17
N LEU A 125 0.34 18.84 10.86
CA LEU A 125 0.94 19.06 12.18
C LEU A 125 2.16 19.99 12.09
N ALA A 126 3.06 19.76 11.13
CA ALA A 126 4.25 20.56 10.93
C ALA A 126 3.92 22.02 10.58
N ALA A 127 2.86 22.26 9.79
CA ALA A 127 2.37 23.59 9.47
C ALA A 127 1.89 24.36 10.73
N ALA A 128 1.41 23.65 11.75
CA ALA A 128 1.05 24.21 13.05
C ALA A 128 2.19 24.21 14.08
N GLY A 129 3.42 23.89 13.66
CA GLY A 129 4.59 23.85 14.53
C GLY A 129 4.74 22.57 15.35
N PHE A 130 3.95 21.53 15.08
CA PHE A 130 4.03 20.26 15.79
C PHE A 130 4.77 19.18 14.98
N SER A 131 5.56 18.36 15.65
CA SER A 131 6.11 17.12 15.11
C SER A 131 5.50 15.91 15.82
N PRO A 132 4.87 14.97 15.10
CA PRO A 132 4.36 13.75 15.71
C PRO A 132 5.53 12.86 16.17
N SER A 133 5.34 12.18 17.31
CA SER A 133 6.26 11.11 17.70
C SER A 133 6.13 9.91 16.74
N LEU A 134 7.26 9.25 16.48
CA LEU A 134 7.33 7.97 15.77
C LEU A 134 7.35 6.77 16.72
N THR A 135 7.43 7.01 18.05
CA THR A 135 7.42 5.94 19.06
C THR A 135 6.02 5.39 19.26
N PHE A 136 5.92 4.06 19.38
CA PHE A 136 4.69 3.37 19.73
C PHE A 136 4.49 3.36 21.25
N ASP A 137 4.20 4.54 21.79
CA ASP A 137 3.82 4.70 23.19
C ASP A 137 2.29 4.52 23.34
N ASP A 138 1.67 5.20 24.30
CA ASP A 138 0.23 5.14 24.53
C ASP A 138 -0.55 5.88 23.41
N PRO A 139 -1.38 5.19 22.60
CA PRO A 139 -2.14 5.80 21.51
C PRO A 139 -3.18 6.84 21.99
N TYR A 140 -3.55 6.80 23.27
CA TYR A 140 -4.48 7.76 23.86
C TYR A 140 -3.77 9.02 24.38
N ASN A 141 -2.46 8.93 24.66
CA ASN A 141 -1.64 10.07 25.05
C ASN A 141 -0.92 10.64 23.83
N VAL A 142 -1.51 11.70 23.28
CA VAL A 142 -0.89 12.47 22.21
C VAL A 142 0.38 13.12 22.75
N GLN A 143 1.51 12.86 22.09
CA GLN A 143 2.78 13.50 22.36
C GLN A 143 3.23 14.22 21.10
N LEU A 144 3.00 15.53 21.05
CA LEU A 144 3.46 16.39 19.98
C LEU A 144 4.58 17.28 20.50
N SER A 145 5.73 17.27 19.84
CA SER A 145 6.81 18.19 20.18
C SER A 145 6.72 19.44 19.30
N ASN A 146 7.03 20.61 19.85
CA ASN A 146 7.24 21.83 19.05
C ASN A 146 8.76 22.06 18.85
N ARG A 147 9.13 22.91 17.89
CA ARG A 147 10.51 23.36 17.64
C ARG A 147 11.23 23.89 18.88
N ASP A 148 10.47 24.44 19.82
CA ASP A 148 10.98 24.94 21.10
C ASP A 148 11.30 23.83 22.12
N GLY A 149 11.14 22.55 21.76
CA GLY A 149 11.44 21.41 22.64
C GLY A 149 10.34 21.06 23.66
N ARG A 150 9.23 21.82 23.69
CA ARG A 150 8.07 21.53 24.54
C ARG A 150 7.25 20.37 23.99
N THR A 151 6.77 19.49 24.86
CA THR A 151 5.87 18.40 24.52
C THR A 151 4.44 18.78 24.92
N TYR A 152 3.59 18.90 23.91
CA TYR A 152 2.17 19.16 24.04
C TYR A 152 1.43 17.85 24.17
N THR A 153 0.54 17.81 25.16
CA THR A 153 -0.22 16.61 25.52
C THR A 153 -1.72 16.84 25.40
N SER A 154 -2.49 15.76 25.52
CA SER A 154 -3.95 15.81 25.55
C SER A 154 -4.45 16.56 26.81
N PRO A 155 -5.70 17.10 26.79
CA PRO A 155 -6.29 17.77 27.94
C PRO A 155 -6.31 16.93 29.25
N SER A 156 -6.21 15.60 29.14
CA SER A 156 -6.20 14.68 30.26
C SER A 156 -4.86 14.57 31.00
N ARG A 157 -3.73 14.83 30.31
CA ARG A 157 -2.37 14.70 30.86
C ARG A 157 -1.51 15.92 30.56
N VAL A 158 -2.01 17.10 30.92
CA VAL A 158 -1.35 18.38 30.67
C VAL A 158 0.03 18.41 31.32
N LYS A 159 1.08 18.64 30.52
CA LYS A 159 2.42 18.97 31.03
C LYS A 159 2.51 20.46 31.36
N LEU A 160 3.19 20.76 32.47
CA LEU A 160 3.44 22.12 32.95
C LEU A 160 4.90 22.50 32.71
N TYR A 161 5.11 23.69 32.14
CA TYR A 161 6.42 24.25 31.82
C TYR A 161 6.64 25.56 32.57
N LYS A 162 7.91 25.88 32.83
CA LYS A 162 8.27 27.22 33.30
C LYS A 162 8.02 28.24 32.18
N PRO A 163 7.42 29.41 32.48
CA PRO A 163 7.07 30.40 31.47
C PRO A 163 8.25 30.75 30.55
N GLY A 164 8.01 30.78 29.24
CA GLY A 164 9.04 31.08 28.23
C GLY A 164 10.21 30.09 28.09
N THR A 165 10.21 28.95 28.79
CA THR A 165 11.30 27.93 28.68
C THR A 165 10.78 26.56 28.27
N ALA A 166 11.69 25.71 27.76
CA ALA A 166 11.43 24.30 27.45
C ALA A 166 11.67 23.35 28.63
N ALA A 167 12.01 23.91 29.81
CA ALA A 167 12.26 23.12 31.01
C ALA A 167 10.93 22.53 31.51
N GLU A 168 10.74 21.25 31.20
CA GLU A 168 9.75 20.40 31.86
C GLU A 168 10.17 20.28 33.33
N GLU A 169 9.20 20.37 34.24
CA GLU A 169 9.36 20.32 35.70
C GLU A 169 9.76 21.65 36.40
N PRO A 170 8.85 22.23 37.21
CA PRO A 170 9.19 22.37 38.62
C PRO A 170 9.41 20.97 39.21
N THR A 171 10.43 20.79 40.07
CA THR A 171 10.57 19.53 40.83
C THR A 171 9.25 19.23 41.55
N LYS A 172 8.88 17.96 41.76
CA LYS A 172 7.65 17.58 42.50
C LYS A 172 7.45 18.42 43.78
N LYS A 173 8.55 18.71 44.47
CA LYS A 173 8.62 19.60 45.63
C LYS A 173 8.17 21.05 45.35
N GLU A 174 8.61 21.65 44.25
CA GLU A 174 8.26 23.02 43.83
C GLU A 174 6.78 23.09 43.41
N PHE A 175 6.27 22.08 42.70
CA PHE A 175 4.83 21.96 42.40
C PHE A 175 3.98 21.79 43.66
N ASP A 176 4.36 20.86 44.54
CA ASP A 176 3.64 20.60 45.80
C ASP A 176 3.62 21.84 46.71
N THR A 177 4.71 22.62 46.73
CA THR A 177 4.79 23.89 47.47
C THR A 177 3.82 24.92 46.90
N LYS A 178 3.85 25.15 45.58
CA LYS A 178 2.93 26.05 44.87
C LYS A 178 1.46 25.63 45.01
N LEU A 179 1.21 24.32 44.98
CA LEU A 179 -0.11 23.73 45.18
C LEU A 179 -0.62 23.96 46.61
N ALA A 180 0.25 23.86 47.62
CA ALA A 180 -0.10 24.15 49.01
C ALA A 180 -0.44 25.63 49.19
N GLU A 181 0.34 26.54 48.60
CA GLU A 181 0.05 27.98 48.58
C GLU A 181 -1.29 28.30 47.90
N TYR A 182 -1.58 27.66 46.76
CA TYR A 182 -2.84 27.81 46.05
C TYR A 182 -4.04 27.35 46.90
N LYS A 183 -3.95 26.16 47.51
CA LYS A 183 -4.98 25.64 48.43
C LYS A 183 -5.20 26.54 49.65
N ALA A 184 -4.15 27.17 50.16
CA ALA A 184 -4.27 28.10 51.27
C ALA A 184 -5.07 29.37 50.91
N ARG A 185 -5.03 29.81 49.65
CA ARG A 185 -5.78 30.99 49.17
C ARG A 185 -7.22 30.70 48.77
N HIS A 186 -7.46 29.53 48.16
CA HIS A 186 -8.75 29.18 47.54
C HIS A 186 -9.57 28.15 48.34
N GLY A 187 -9.06 27.70 49.50
CA GLY A 187 -9.74 26.74 50.37
C GLY A 187 -9.45 25.27 50.03
N THR A 188 -10.12 24.35 50.73
CA THR A 188 -9.92 22.89 50.58
C THR A 188 -10.52 22.31 49.31
N ASP A 189 -11.29 23.10 48.56
CA ASP A 189 -11.69 22.76 47.20
C ASP A 189 -10.41 22.66 46.38
N GLY A 190 -9.94 21.43 46.15
CA GLY A 190 -8.65 21.18 45.54
C GLY A 190 -8.50 21.77 44.14
N LEU A 191 -7.35 21.51 43.53
CA LEU A 191 -7.08 21.94 42.15
C LEU A 191 -8.25 21.51 41.23
N PRO A 192 -8.73 22.38 40.31
CA PRO A 192 -9.73 22.01 39.32
C PRO A 192 -9.35 20.70 38.62
N LYS A 193 -10.33 19.92 38.17
CA LYS A 193 -10.01 18.71 37.41
C LYS A 193 -9.29 19.12 36.11
N PRO A 194 -8.24 18.40 35.65
CA PRO A 194 -7.55 18.68 34.39
C PRO A 194 -8.47 18.73 33.16
N THR A 195 -9.61 18.03 33.25
CA THR A 195 -10.68 18.03 32.25
C THR A 195 -11.39 19.38 32.09
N ASP A 196 -11.43 20.21 33.15
CA ASP A 196 -12.03 21.56 33.13
C ASP A 196 -10.95 22.56 32.68
N THR A 197 -10.67 22.53 31.37
CA THR A 197 -9.48 23.15 30.77
C THR A 197 -9.36 24.65 30.99
N ALA A 198 -10.44 25.41 31.11
CA ALA A 198 -10.34 26.85 31.40
C ALA A 198 -9.86 27.08 32.84
N LYS A 199 -10.58 26.52 33.83
CA LYS A 199 -10.28 26.69 35.26
C LYS A 199 -8.90 26.13 35.64
N TYR A 200 -8.51 25.01 35.02
CA TYR A 200 -7.18 24.45 35.22
C TYR A 200 -6.07 25.32 34.63
N ALA A 201 -6.33 26.03 33.52
CA ALA A 201 -5.37 26.97 32.93
C ALA A 201 -5.16 28.18 33.83
N ASP A 202 -6.25 28.73 34.36
CA ASP A 202 -6.20 29.88 35.26
C ASP A 202 -5.45 29.52 36.55
N ALA A 203 -5.75 28.36 37.14
CA ALA A 203 -5.05 27.85 38.32
C ALA A 203 -3.55 27.60 38.04
N ALA A 204 -3.21 27.01 36.89
CA ALA A 204 -1.81 26.79 36.49
C ALA A 204 -1.06 28.10 36.27
N ALA A 205 -1.69 29.08 35.63
CA ALA A 205 -1.13 30.41 35.40
C ALA A 205 -0.92 31.17 36.73
N GLU A 206 -1.87 31.08 37.68
CA GLU A 206 -1.73 31.67 39.02
C GLU A 206 -0.55 31.07 39.80
N MET A 207 -0.29 29.76 39.62
CA MET A 207 0.88 29.10 40.20
C MET A 207 2.19 29.44 39.46
N GLY A 208 2.12 30.12 38.32
CA GLY A 208 3.27 30.54 37.51
C GLY A 208 3.74 29.49 36.50
N PHE A 209 2.82 28.65 36.00
CA PHE A 209 3.11 27.60 35.02
C PHE A 209 2.41 27.86 33.68
N GLU A 210 3.10 27.57 32.58
CA GLU A 210 2.52 27.52 31.24
C GLU A 210 2.08 26.09 30.89
N ARG A 211 0.90 25.96 30.29
CA ARG A 211 0.36 24.67 29.86
C ARG A 211 0.67 24.40 28.39
N ALA A 212 1.12 23.19 28.09
CA ALA A 212 1.24 22.72 26.72
C ALA A 212 0.00 21.88 26.35
N VAL A 213 -1.10 22.55 25.98
CA VAL A 213 -2.33 21.89 25.52
C VAL A 213 -2.34 21.77 24.01
N THR A 214 -2.57 20.57 23.51
CA THR A 214 -2.70 20.33 22.07
C THR A 214 -4.10 20.74 21.58
N PRO A 215 -4.25 21.50 20.48
CA PRO A 215 -5.57 21.78 19.90
C PRO A 215 -6.25 20.50 19.43
N THR A 216 -7.58 20.42 19.58
CA THR A 216 -8.36 19.18 19.34
C THR A 216 -8.14 18.59 17.96
N TRP A 217 -8.06 19.41 16.90
CA TRP A 217 -7.81 18.92 15.55
C TRP A 217 -6.44 18.23 15.42
N ALA A 218 -5.40 18.73 16.12
CA ALA A 218 -4.06 18.16 16.09
C ALA A 218 -3.98 16.83 16.85
N VAL A 219 -4.79 16.69 17.93
CA VAL A 219 -4.99 15.41 18.62
C VAL A 219 -5.52 14.35 17.65
N TRP A 220 -6.55 14.68 16.87
CA TRP A 220 -7.13 13.74 15.90
C TRP A 220 -6.21 13.47 14.71
N ALA A 221 -5.51 14.49 14.20
CA ALA A 221 -4.52 14.31 13.15
C ALA A 221 -3.37 13.38 13.60
N TYR A 222 -2.87 13.55 14.83
CA TYR A 222 -1.88 12.65 15.42
C TYR A 222 -2.42 11.22 15.55
N ARG A 223 -3.66 11.05 16.01
CA ARG A 223 -4.29 9.73 16.14
C ARG A 223 -4.41 9.00 14.79
N VAL A 224 -4.83 9.70 13.74
CA VAL A 224 -4.87 9.15 12.37
C VAL A 224 -3.46 8.82 11.88
N PHE A 225 -2.48 9.71 12.10
CA PHE A 225 -1.09 9.47 11.78
C PHE A 225 -0.56 8.20 12.47
N PHE A 226 -0.77 8.08 13.78
CA PHE A 226 -0.28 6.97 14.60
C PHE A 226 -0.87 5.62 14.14
N VAL A 227 -2.19 5.56 13.93
CA VAL A 227 -2.87 4.35 13.44
C VAL A 227 -2.40 4.00 12.03
N SER A 228 -2.31 4.98 11.12
CA SER A 228 -1.84 4.77 9.75
C SER A 228 -0.38 4.32 9.71
N TRP A 229 0.46 4.88 10.57
CA TRP A 229 1.87 4.52 10.71
C TRP A 229 2.04 3.09 11.24
N GLY A 230 1.29 2.72 12.28
CA GLY A 230 1.26 1.37 12.80
C GLY A 230 0.79 0.35 11.76
N LEU A 231 -0.32 0.64 11.06
CA LEU A 231 -0.84 -0.22 10.00
C LEU A 231 0.13 -0.33 8.82
N LEU A 232 0.81 0.76 8.43
CA LEU A 232 1.82 0.75 7.39
C LEU A 232 2.99 -0.17 7.75
N LEU A 233 3.57 0.01 8.93
CA LEU A 233 4.72 -0.79 9.37
C LEU A 233 4.35 -2.27 9.52
N PHE A 234 3.19 -2.54 10.12
CA PHE A 234 2.70 -3.90 10.30
C PHE A 234 2.42 -4.57 8.94
N ASN A 235 1.70 -3.90 8.04
CA ASN A 235 1.39 -4.48 6.72
C ASN A 235 2.60 -4.60 5.81
N LEU A 236 3.68 -3.84 6.01
CA LEU A 236 4.91 -3.99 5.21
C LEU A 236 5.82 -5.13 5.68
N LEU A 237 5.50 -5.80 6.80
CA LEU A 237 6.24 -7.00 7.21
C LEU A 237 6.17 -8.06 6.11
N PRO A 238 7.30 -8.72 5.77
CA PRO A 238 7.36 -9.72 4.70
C PRO A 238 6.73 -11.06 5.12
N ALA A 239 5.52 -11.01 5.67
CA ALA A 239 4.84 -12.16 6.26
C ALA A 239 3.46 -12.33 5.61
N TYR A 240 3.22 -13.46 4.95
CA TYR A 240 1.88 -13.79 4.47
C TYR A 240 0.94 -14.01 5.68
N PRO A 241 -0.33 -13.56 5.64
CA PRO A 241 -1.09 -12.95 4.55
C PRO A 241 -1.02 -11.42 4.44
N LEU A 242 -0.14 -10.76 5.20
CA LEU A 242 0.02 -9.30 5.17
C LEU A 242 0.49 -8.83 3.79
N ASP A 243 0.29 -7.54 3.50
CA ASP A 243 0.65 -6.96 2.20
C ASP A 243 2.11 -7.14 1.86
N GLY A 244 3.03 -7.00 2.81
CA GLY A 244 4.46 -7.18 2.62
C GLY A 244 4.81 -8.61 2.22
N GLY A 245 4.07 -9.60 2.72
CA GLY A 245 4.17 -11.00 2.27
C GLY A 245 3.71 -11.16 0.81
N LYS A 246 2.58 -10.56 0.43
CA LYS A 246 2.08 -10.57 -0.95
C LYS A 246 2.94 -9.74 -1.91
N LEU A 247 3.58 -8.66 -1.43
CA LEU A 247 4.58 -7.89 -2.16
C LEU A 247 5.84 -8.73 -2.37
N LEU A 248 6.31 -9.43 -1.34
CA LEU A 248 7.42 -10.39 -1.46
C LEU A 248 7.08 -11.46 -2.49
N GLN A 249 5.87 -12.05 -2.44
CA GLN A 249 5.38 -13.00 -3.45
C GLN A 249 5.49 -12.41 -4.86
N ALA A 250 5.01 -11.18 -5.09
CA ALA A 250 5.08 -10.53 -6.39
C ALA A 250 6.52 -10.25 -6.85
N VAL A 251 7.41 -9.85 -5.93
CA VAL A 251 8.83 -9.58 -6.23
C VAL A 251 9.60 -10.85 -6.56
N VAL A 252 9.34 -11.95 -5.85
CA VAL A 252 9.91 -13.26 -6.15
C VAL A 252 9.39 -13.75 -7.49
N TRP A 253 8.07 -13.71 -7.71
CA TRP A 253 7.45 -14.09 -8.98
C TRP A 253 8.01 -13.30 -10.17
N ALA A 254 8.33 -12.02 -10.00
CA ALA A 254 8.93 -11.20 -11.07
C ALA A 254 10.28 -11.74 -11.57
N ARG A 255 11.01 -12.52 -10.77
CA ARG A 255 12.31 -13.13 -11.11
C ARG A 255 12.24 -14.64 -11.33
N THR A 256 11.18 -15.29 -10.88
CA THR A 256 11.02 -16.75 -10.96
C THR A 256 9.68 -17.12 -11.60
N ASP A 257 8.77 -17.73 -10.84
CA ASP A 257 7.47 -18.25 -11.22
C ASP A 257 6.47 -18.00 -10.09
N HIS A 258 5.18 -18.09 -10.40
CA HIS A 258 4.10 -17.76 -9.46
C HIS A 258 4.14 -18.64 -8.21
N ARG A 259 4.34 -19.95 -8.41
CA ARG A 259 4.39 -20.96 -7.34
C ARG A 259 5.51 -20.68 -6.36
N ARG A 260 6.74 -20.45 -6.83
CA ARG A 260 7.87 -20.05 -5.97
C ARG A 260 7.58 -18.77 -5.21
N GLY A 261 6.89 -17.81 -5.83
CA GLY A 261 6.43 -16.59 -5.16
C GLY A 261 5.54 -16.89 -3.96
N VAL A 262 4.49 -17.70 -4.14
CA VAL A 262 3.57 -18.08 -3.07
C VAL A 262 4.29 -18.88 -1.99
N VAL A 263 5.10 -19.87 -2.38
CA VAL A 263 5.86 -20.71 -1.46
C VAL A 263 6.78 -19.89 -0.55
N VAL A 264 7.58 -18.98 -1.12
CA VAL A 264 8.49 -18.13 -0.34
C VAL A 264 7.70 -17.21 0.59
N ALA A 265 6.61 -16.60 0.13
CA ALA A 265 5.79 -15.72 0.96
C ALA A 265 5.11 -16.47 2.11
N SER A 266 4.57 -17.66 1.85
CA SER A 266 3.92 -18.50 2.86
C SER A 266 4.91 -18.99 3.92
N TYR A 267 6.07 -19.53 3.53
CA TYR A 267 7.08 -19.94 4.52
C TYR A 267 7.61 -18.77 5.34
N THR A 268 7.87 -17.62 4.70
CA THR A 268 8.26 -16.41 5.45
C THR A 268 7.15 -16.01 6.43
N GLY A 269 5.88 -16.04 6.00
CA GLY A 269 4.72 -15.82 6.86
C GLY A 269 4.65 -16.75 8.06
N MET A 270 4.90 -18.05 7.87
CA MET A 270 4.92 -19.04 8.97
C MET A 270 6.02 -18.74 9.98
N VAL A 271 7.23 -18.37 9.54
CA VAL A 271 8.33 -17.97 10.43
C VAL A 271 7.92 -16.76 11.27
N PHE A 272 7.39 -15.72 10.63
CA PHE A 272 6.91 -14.53 11.34
C PHE A 272 5.76 -14.85 12.30
N ALA A 273 4.85 -15.75 11.93
CA ALA A 273 3.74 -16.13 12.79
C ALA A 273 4.21 -16.90 14.04
N VAL A 274 5.22 -17.78 13.93
CA VAL A 274 5.85 -18.43 15.08
C VAL A 274 6.56 -17.42 15.98
N LEU A 275 7.30 -16.46 15.40
CA LEU A 275 7.94 -15.39 16.18
C LEU A 275 6.89 -14.53 16.90
N LEU A 276 5.80 -14.17 16.22
CA LEU A 276 4.69 -13.41 16.80
C LEU A 276 4.01 -14.21 17.92
N MET A 277 3.89 -15.53 17.78
CA MET A 277 3.37 -16.41 18.83
C MET A 277 4.23 -16.36 20.09
N VAL A 278 5.56 -16.41 19.96
CA VAL A 278 6.49 -16.29 21.11
C VAL A 278 6.30 -14.94 21.79
N VAL A 279 6.27 -13.85 21.00
CA VAL A 279 6.03 -12.49 21.53
C VAL A 279 4.68 -12.43 22.25
N ALA A 280 3.63 -12.99 21.67
CA ALA A 280 2.29 -13.01 22.24
C ALA A 280 2.24 -13.68 23.62
N PHE A 281 2.95 -14.80 23.80
CA PHE A 281 3.06 -15.46 25.11
C PHE A 281 3.89 -14.64 26.10
N THR A 282 5.01 -14.07 25.68
CA THR A 282 5.85 -13.24 26.56
C THR A 282 5.17 -11.95 27.00
N ALA A 283 4.34 -11.37 26.13
CA ALA A 283 3.56 -10.16 26.39
C ALA A 283 2.21 -10.46 27.09
N ASN A 284 1.82 -11.74 27.19
CA ASN A 284 0.50 -12.17 27.67
C ASN A 284 -0.67 -11.51 26.90
N GLU A 285 -0.50 -11.36 25.58
CA GLU A 285 -1.43 -10.67 24.69
C GLU A 285 -2.22 -11.68 23.82
N SER A 286 -3.44 -12.00 24.25
CA SER A 286 -4.28 -13.04 23.61
C SER A 286 -4.68 -12.71 22.16
N LEU A 287 -4.82 -11.43 21.81
CA LEU A 287 -5.12 -11.02 20.44
C LEU A 287 -3.98 -11.36 19.48
N LEU A 288 -2.73 -11.23 19.94
CA LEU A 288 -1.55 -11.58 19.13
C LEU A 288 -1.45 -13.10 18.91
N VAL A 289 -1.89 -13.91 19.89
CA VAL A 289 -2.03 -15.36 19.70
C VAL A 289 -3.03 -15.67 18.59
N GLY A 290 -4.22 -15.06 18.63
CA GLY A 290 -5.24 -15.23 17.60
C GLY A 290 -4.76 -14.81 16.20
N LEU A 291 -4.05 -13.68 16.12
CA LEU A 291 -3.43 -13.20 14.89
C LEU A 291 -2.35 -14.17 14.37
N ALA A 292 -1.46 -14.67 15.23
CA ALA A 292 -0.43 -15.63 14.85
C ALA A 292 -1.04 -16.95 14.32
N LEU A 293 -2.09 -17.48 14.97
CA LEU A 293 -2.81 -18.65 14.48
C LEU A 293 -3.47 -18.40 13.13
N PHE A 294 -4.08 -17.23 12.94
CA PHE A 294 -4.68 -16.84 11.67
C PHE A 294 -3.63 -16.74 10.56
N MET A 295 -2.47 -16.13 10.83
CA MET A 295 -1.37 -16.06 9.88
C MET A 295 -0.85 -17.45 9.48
N LEU A 296 -0.68 -18.36 10.44
CA LEU A 296 -0.29 -19.75 10.18
C LEU A 296 -1.33 -20.46 9.30
N PHE A 297 -2.61 -20.29 9.63
CA PHE A 297 -3.71 -20.90 8.89
C PHE A 297 -3.74 -20.42 7.44
N GLU A 298 -3.65 -19.11 7.20
CA GLU A 298 -3.67 -18.54 5.85
C GLU A 298 -2.44 -18.92 5.03
N ALA A 299 -1.24 -18.92 5.64
CA ALA A 299 -0.03 -19.37 4.97
C ALA A 299 -0.10 -20.86 4.59
N TYR A 300 -0.64 -21.70 5.48
CA TYR A 300 -0.84 -23.12 5.21
C TYR A 300 -1.88 -23.35 4.10
N ARG A 301 -3.01 -22.65 4.16
CA ARG A 301 -4.06 -22.71 3.14
C ARG A 301 -3.54 -22.32 1.76
N ALA A 302 -2.70 -21.28 1.69
CA ALA A 302 -2.08 -20.85 0.43
C ALA A 302 -1.18 -21.92 -0.18
N LEU A 303 -0.44 -22.69 0.64
CA LEU A 303 0.36 -23.83 0.15
C LEU A 303 -0.53 -24.98 -0.34
N GLN A 304 -1.58 -25.32 0.42
CA GLN A 304 -2.51 -26.38 0.02
C GLN A 304 -3.23 -26.08 -1.30
N GLN A 305 -3.52 -24.81 -1.59
CA GLN A 305 -4.13 -24.42 -2.86
C GLN A 305 -3.20 -24.70 -4.04
N LEU A 306 -1.89 -24.46 -3.90
CA LEU A 306 -0.91 -24.80 -4.94
C LEU A 306 -0.82 -26.31 -5.16
N ASP A 307 -0.79 -27.09 -4.07
CA ASP A 307 -0.68 -28.56 -4.18
C ASP A 307 -1.95 -29.17 -4.81
N ALA A 308 -3.12 -28.58 -4.56
CA ALA A 308 -4.38 -28.99 -5.17
C ALA A 308 -4.40 -28.74 -6.69
N GLU A 309 -3.75 -27.68 -7.17
CA GLU A 309 -3.61 -27.39 -8.61
C GLU A 309 -2.71 -28.42 -9.33
N GLU A 310 -1.71 -28.99 -8.64
CA GLU A 310 -0.76 -29.96 -9.23
C GLU A 310 -1.31 -31.40 -9.36
N GLY A 311 -2.43 -31.71 -8.69
CA GLY A 311 -3.08 -33.01 -8.74
C GLY A 311 -2.21 -34.20 -8.23
N PRO A 312 -2.81 -35.39 -7.96
CA PRO A 312 -2.10 -36.52 -7.36
C PRO A 312 -0.95 -37.11 -8.21
N PHE A 313 -0.86 -36.75 -9.49
CA PHE A 313 0.09 -37.29 -10.46
C PHE A 313 1.01 -36.21 -11.07
N GLY A 314 1.04 -35.00 -10.51
CA GLY A 314 1.82 -33.88 -11.07
C GLY A 314 1.29 -33.38 -12.42
N TYR A 315 0.01 -33.62 -12.69
CA TYR A 315 -0.70 -33.12 -13.87
C TYR A 315 -1.50 -31.88 -13.46
N ASP A 316 -1.22 -30.76 -14.13
CA ASP A 316 -2.03 -29.55 -14.04
C ASP A 316 -3.42 -29.81 -14.65
N PHE A 317 -4.41 -30.07 -13.79
CA PHE A 317 -5.79 -30.31 -14.22
C PHE A 317 -6.50 -29.03 -14.68
N SER A 318 -5.95 -27.85 -14.37
CA SER A 318 -6.55 -26.56 -14.75
C SER A 318 -6.32 -26.21 -16.24
N ALA A 319 -5.25 -26.74 -16.84
CA ALA A 319 -4.93 -26.57 -18.26
C ALA A 319 -5.76 -27.49 -19.19
N GLY A 320 -6.41 -28.54 -18.67
CA GLY A 320 -6.99 -29.62 -19.47
C GLY A 320 -8.44 -29.45 -19.93
N TYR A 321 -9.24 -28.60 -19.28
CA TYR A 321 -10.69 -28.51 -19.54
C TYR A 321 -11.19 -27.14 -20.05
N THR A 322 -10.33 -26.12 -20.11
CA THR A 322 -10.69 -24.74 -20.53
C THR A 322 -10.22 -24.39 -21.96
N SER A 323 -9.64 -25.32 -22.71
CA SER A 323 -9.01 -25.06 -24.02
C SER A 323 -9.97 -24.85 -25.19
N LEU A 324 -11.29 -24.81 -24.98
CA LEU A 324 -12.28 -24.59 -26.04
C LEU A 324 -12.97 -23.22 -26.02
N GLU A 325 -12.77 -22.38 -24.99
CA GLU A 325 -13.42 -21.06 -24.86
C GLU A 325 -12.46 -19.91 -24.53
N ARG A 326 -11.15 -20.12 -24.66
CA ARG A 326 -10.21 -19.00 -24.59
C ARG A 326 -10.11 -18.37 -25.98
N ASP A 327 -10.80 -17.25 -26.15
CA ASP A 327 -10.36 -16.20 -27.07
C ASP A 327 -8.84 -16.06 -26.93
N ASP A 328 -8.15 -16.13 -28.06
CA ASP A 328 -6.71 -16.15 -28.17
C ASP A 328 -6.06 -15.15 -27.19
N GLU A 329 -5.25 -15.68 -26.26
CA GLU A 329 -4.30 -14.85 -25.52
C GLU A 329 -3.51 -14.05 -26.57
N PRO A 330 -3.58 -12.70 -26.56
CA PRO A 330 -2.76 -11.94 -27.48
C PRO A 330 -1.31 -12.35 -27.21
N PRO A 331 -0.56 -12.79 -28.24
CA PRO A 331 0.75 -13.39 -28.05
C PRO A 331 1.61 -12.49 -27.16
N PRO A 332 2.41 -13.07 -26.24
CA PRO A 332 3.16 -12.30 -25.25
C PRO A 332 3.87 -11.16 -25.97
N GLU A 333 3.60 -9.91 -25.55
CA GLU A 333 4.19 -8.74 -26.20
C GLU A 333 5.69 -8.98 -26.38
N PRO A 334 6.20 -9.03 -27.63
CA PRO A 334 7.58 -9.36 -27.87
C PRO A 334 8.43 -8.36 -27.10
N LYS A 335 9.35 -8.87 -26.26
CA LYS A 335 10.24 -8.05 -25.42
C LYS A 335 10.81 -6.93 -26.30
N ARG A 336 10.44 -5.67 -26.01
CA ARG A 336 10.85 -4.52 -26.83
C ARG A 336 12.37 -4.56 -26.95
N PRO A 337 12.93 -4.72 -28.15
CA PRO A 337 14.37 -4.76 -28.32
C PRO A 337 14.96 -3.47 -27.76
N GLY A 338 16.10 -3.57 -27.07
CA GLY A 338 16.80 -2.42 -26.52
C GLY A 338 17.05 -1.32 -27.57
N LEU A 339 17.29 -0.09 -27.10
CA LEU A 339 17.48 1.07 -27.99
C LEU A 339 18.56 0.83 -29.07
N ILE A 340 19.61 0.07 -28.74
CA ILE A 340 20.70 -0.27 -29.66
C ILE A 340 20.27 -1.26 -30.75
N THR A 341 19.49 -2.29 -30.40
CA THR A 341 19.00 -3.28 -31.38
C THR A 341 18.02 -2.63 -32.35
N ARG A 342 17.08 -1.80 -31.87
CA ARG A 342 16.16 -1.03 -32.72
C ARG A 342 16.88 -0.10 -33.68
N TRP A 343 17.94 0.57 -33.23
CA TRP A 343 18.75 1.44 -34.09
C TRP A 343 19.47 0.67 -35.20
N ARG A 344 20.04 -0.51 -34.88
CA ARG A 344 20.69 -1.38 -35.88
C ARG A 344 19.70 -1.95 -36.89
N GLU A 345 18.53 -2.39 -36.43
CA GLU A 345 17.46 -2.92 -37.28
C GLU A 345 16.89 -1.85 -38.20
N ALA A 346 16.59 -0.65 -37.67
CA ALA A 346 16.12 0.47 -38.48
C ALA A 346 17.15 0.88 -39.56
N ARG A 347 18.44 0.83 -39.24
CA ARG A 347 19.51 1.12 -40.21
C ARG A 347 19.61 0.04 -41.30
N ARG A 348 19.46 -1.24 -40.94
CA ARG A 348 19.42 -2.35 -41.91
C ARG A 348 18.19 -2.27 -42.81
N ALA A 349 17.02 -2.03 -42.23
CA ALA A 349 15.76 -1.89 -42.95
C ALA A 349 15.77 -0.71 -43.93
N ARG A 350 16.35 0.44 -43.55
CA ARG A 350 16.54 1.58 -44.47
C ARG A 350 17.47 1.24 -45.63
N LYS A 351 18.54 0.48 -45.38
CA LYS A 351 19.49 0.06 -46.42
C LYS A 351 18.85 -0.94 -47.39
N THR A 352 18.07 -1.90 -46.90
CA THR A 352 17.36 -2.86 -47.76
C THR A 352 16.24 -2.18 -48.55
N ALA A 353 15.47 -1.29 -47.92
CA ALA A 353 14.42 -0.53 -48.60
C ALA A 353 14.98 0.33 -49.75
N ALA A 354 16.07 1.06 -49.50
CA ALA A 354 16.74 1.87 -50.53
C ALA A 354 17.29 1.00 -51.69
N ALA A 355 17.81 -0.20 -51.40
CA ALA A 355 18.28 -1.12 -52.43
C ALA A 355 17.13 -1.69 -53.28
N THR A 356 15.99 -2.03 -52.65
CA THR A 356 14.79 -2.50 -53.34
C THR A 356 14.20 -1.41 -54.24
N GLU A 357 14.11 -0.18 -53.74
CA GLU A 357 13.61 0.95 -54.53
C GLU A 357 14.53 1.26 -55.72
N ALA A 358 15.86 1.23 -55.53
CA ALA A 358 16.81 1.38 -56.63
C ALA A 358 16.64 0.28 -57.69
N LYS A 359 16.45 -0.98 -57.26
CA LYS A 359 16.18 -2.10 -58.18
C LYS A 359 14.89 -1.91 -58.96
N GLN A 360 13.80 -1.50 -58.30
CA GLN A 360 12.52 -1.21 -58.95
C GLN A 360 12.64 -0.09 -59.98
N ARG A 361 13.40 0.97 -59.68
CA ARG A 361 13.68 2.05 -60.64
C ARG A 361 14.49 1.57 -61.84
N ASP A 362 15.50 0.73 -61.61
CA ASP A 362 16.31 0.14 -62.67
C ASP A 362 15.46 -0.79 -63.57
N ASP A 363 14.60 -1.65 -62.99
CA ASP A 363 13.72 -2.55 -63.73
C ASP A 363 12.63 -1.77 -64.52
N ALA A 364 12.01 -0.74 -63.93
CA ALA A 364 11.04 0.11 -64.63
C ALA A 364 11.67 0.88 -65.81
N ARG A 365 12.91 1.37 -65.65
CA ARG A 365 13.66 2.01 -66.73
C ARG A 365 14.02 1.01 -67.82
N MET A 366 14.36 -0.22 -67.45
CA MET A 366 14.61 -1.30 -68.40
C MET A 366 13.36 -1.59 -69.23
N ASP A 367 12.18 -1.69 -68.60
CA ASP A 367 10.92 -1.93 -69.31
C ASP A 367 10.59 -0.82 -70.31
N GLN A 368 10.78 0.45 -69.93
CA GLN A 368 10.62 1.59 -70.86
C GLN A 368 11.55 1.50 -72.07
N ILE A 369 12.81 1.10 -71.84
CA ILE A 369 13.80 0.91 -72.90
C ILE A 369 13.41 -0.27 -73.80
N LEU A 370 12.96 -1.38 -73.23
CA LEU A 370 12.49 -2.55 -73.98
C LEU A 370 11.27 -2.23 -74.83
N GLU A 371 10.31 -1.46 -74.29
CA GLU A 371 9.14 -0.99 -75.03
C GLU A 371 9.54 -0.08 -76.20
N LYS A 372 10.51 0.82 -75.99
CA LYS A 372 11.07 1.67 -77.05
C LYS A 372 11.73 0.84 -78.16
N ILE A 373 12.50 -0.18 -77.79
CA ILE A 373 13.11 -1.12 -78.75
C ILE A 373 12.02 -1.86 -79.54
N ALA A 374 10.95 -2.31 -78.87
CA ALA A 374 9.84 -3.01 -79.51
C ALA A 374 9.10 -2.14 -80.53
N ARG A 375 8.95 -0.84 -80.28
CA ARG A 375 8.24 0.10 -81.16
C ARG A 375 9.08 0.62 -82.33
N SER A 376 10.37 0.89 -82.11
CA SER A 376 11.20 1.65 -83.07
C SER A 376 12.50 0.94 -83.48
N GLY A 377 12.69 -0.30 -83.04
CA GLY A 377 13.90 -1.08 -83.30
C GLY A 377 15.11 -0.63 -82.49
N GLN A 378 16.13 -1.49 -82.42
CA GLN A 378 17.30 -1.33 -81.55
C GLN A 378 18.18 -0.11 -81.90
N GLY A 379 18.09 0.40 -83.14
CA GLY A 379 18.81 1.60 -83.61
C GLY A 379 18.31 2.92 -83.02
N SER A 380 17.16 2.92 -82.33
CA SER A 380 16.56 4.11 -81.71
C SER A 380 17.10 4.46 -80.30
N LEU A 381 18.01 3.64 -79.78
CA LEU A 381 18.59 3.80 -78.44
C LEU A 381 19.68 4.88 -78.42
N THR A 382 19.65 5.73 -77.40
CA THR A 382 20.76 6.65 -77.11
C THR A 382 21.97 5.88 -76.56
N ASP A 383 23.14 6.50 -76.62
CA ASP A 383 24.36 5.87 -76.07
C ASP A 383 24.26 5.66 -74.55
N GLU A 384 23.54 6.53 -73.83
CA GLU A 384 23.24 6.37 -72.40
C GLU A 384 22.37 5.15 -72.11
N GLU A 385 21.33 4.91 -72.92
CA GLU A 385 20.43 3.76 -72.76
C GLU A 385 21.15 2.44 -73.05
N ARG A 386 22.05 2.41 -74.05
CA ARG A 386 22.89 1.23 -74.33
C ARG A 386 23.86 0.93 -73.20
N GLN A 387 24.51 1.95 -72.63
CA GLN A 387 25.41 1.79 -71.49
C GLN A 387 24.67 1.31 -70.24
N PHE A 388 23.44 1.79 -70.01
CA PHE A 388 22.58 1.33 -68.93
C PHE A 388 22.25 -0.17 -69.06
N LEU A 389 21.81 -0.62 -70.23
CA LEU A 389 21.48 -2.04 -70.46
C LEU A 389 22.69 -2.96 -70.25
N ARG A 390 23.88 -2.57 -70.71
CA ARG A 390 25.12 -3.32 -70.47
C ARG A 390 25.43 -3.45 -68.98
N ARG A 391 25.38 -2.32 -68.24
CA ARG A 391 25.63 -2.29 -66.80
C ARG A 391 24.66 -3.16 -66.01
N VAL A 392 23.37 -3.15 -66.36
CA VAL A 392 22.35 -3.98 -65.71
C VAL A 392 22.52 -5.46 -66.05
N SER A 393 22.87 -5.78 -67.30
CA SER A 393 23.14 -7.15 -67.74
C SER A 393 24.36 -7.75 -67.02
N ASP A 394 25.46 -7.01 -66.93
CA ASP A 394 26.67 -7.43 -66.20
C ASP A 394 26.39 -7.62 -64.71
N ARG A 395 25.58 -6.74 -64.10
CA ARG A 395 25.16 -6.87 -62.71
C ARG A 395 24.32 -8.13 -62.50
N LYS A 396 23.32 -8.41 -63.34
CA LYS A 396 22.47 -9.61 -63.22
C LYS A 396 23.31 -10.88 -63.41
N ARG A 397 24.25 -10.90 -64.36
CA ARG A 397 25.17 -12.03 -64.61
C ARG A 397 26.11 -12.34 -63.45
N ASN A 398 26.51 -11.34 -62.66
CA ASN A 398 27.36 -11.52 -61.48
C ASN A 398 26.59 -11.86 -60.20
N THR A 399 25.26 -11.73 -60.19
CA THR A 399 24.41 -11.97 -59.00
C THR A 399 23.63 -13.29 -59.08
N SER A 400 23.58 -13.91 -60.27
CA SER A 400 23.09 -15.27 -60.56
C SER A 400 24.24 -16.26 -60.55
#